data_AF-F3ZPS5-F1
#
_entry.id   AF-F3ZPS5-F1
#
_cell.length_a   1.000
_cell.length_b   1.000
_cell.length_c   1.000
_cell.angle_alpha   90.00
_cell.angle_beta   90.00
_cell.angle_gamma   90.00
#
_symmetry.space_group_name_H-M   'P 1'
#
loop_
_entity.id
_entity.type
_entity.pdbx_description
1 polymer ?
#
loop_
_entity_poly.entity_id
_entity_poly.type
_entity_poly.pdbx_seq_one_letter_code
_entity_poly.pdbx_strand_id
1 'polypeptide(L)'
;MSHVLLFLGALLLIATLGIHTAIISGNRVKKPRYTRKPSLMLLPWLCGLILPIFAWTQLTNIPWGWLLLLNFVLVFFGSPILAYLIILIGRRKRKKMSRKLVTTLALGIVFLVIGSILHG
;
A
#
# COMPACT_ATOMS: atom_id res chain seq x y z
N MET A 1 -9.43 4.96 18.72
CA MET A 1 -10.00 4.48 17.44
C MET A 1 -9.25 5.02 16.23
N SER A 2 -8.90 6.30 16.21
CA SER A 2 -8.06 6.93 15.17
C SER A 2 -6.72 6.22 14.92
N HIS A 3 -5.99 5.83 15.97
CA HIS A 3 -4.72 5.11 15.83
C HIS A 3 -4.85 3.79 15.04
N VAL A 4 -5.93 3.04 15.26
CA VAL A 4 -6.19 1.77 14.55
C VAL A 4 -6.46 2.01 13.07
N LEU A 5 -7.21 3.06 12.74
CA LEU A 5 -7.50 3.45 11.35
C LEU A 5 -6.24 3.90 10.61
N LEU A 6 -5.38 4.69 11.26
CA LEU A 6 -4.10 5.14 10.70
C LEU A 6 -3.16 3.95 10.44
N PHE A 7 -3.05 3.04 11.42
CA PHE A 7 -2.24 1.83 11.29
C PHE A 7 -2.74 0.93 10.14
N LEU A 8 -4.06 0.70 10.08
CA LEU A 8 -4.66 -0.14 9.05
C LEU A 8 -4.56 0.51 7.66
N GLY A 9 -4.71 1.83 7.58
CA GLY A 9 -4.49 2.61 6.36
C GLY A 9 -3.05 2.48 5.84
N ALA A 10 -2.06 2.64 6.73
CA ALA A 10 -0.65 2.46 6.40
C ALA A 10 -0.36 1.05 5.88
N LEU A 11 -0.87 0.02 6.55
CA LEU A 11 -0.69 -1.37 6.12
C LEU A 11 -1.31 -1.65 4.74
N LEU A 12 -2.51 -1.12 4.46
CA LEU A 12 -3.16 -1.28 3.17
C LEU A 12 -2.40 -0.57 2.04
N LEU A 13 -1.81 0.59 2.31
CA LEU A 13 -0.99 1.31 1.34
C LEU A 13 0.31 0.55 1.04
N ILE A 14 0.98 0.02 2.06
CA ILE A 14 2.16 -0.84 1.89
C ILE A 14 1.79 -2.11 1.12
N ALA A 15 0.66 -2.72 1.45
CA ALA A 15 0.13 -3.88 0.75
C ALA A 15 -0.17 -3.59 -0.73
N THR A 16 -0.66 -2.39 -1.05
CA THR A 16 -0.93 -1.97 -2.43
C THR A 16 0.33 -2.00 -3.27
N LEU A 17 1.45 -1.54 -2.71
CA LEU A 17 2.75 -1.64 -3.35
C LEU A 17 3.20 -3.10 -3.53
N GLY A 18 3.01 -3.95 -2.53
CA GLY A 18 3.31 -5.39 -2.67
C GLY A 18 2.48 -6.08 -3.76
N ILE A 19 1.20 -5.72 -3.89
CA ILE A 19 0.35 -6.21 -4.98
C ILE A 19 0.84 -5.68 -6.33
N HIS A 20 1.28 -4.42 -6.38
CA HIS A 20 1.85 -3.83 -7.58
C HIS A 20 3.14 -4.55 -8.02
N THR A 21 4.07 -4.79 -7.10
CA THR A 21 5.32 -5.52 -7.38
C THR A 21 5.05 -6.95 -7.86
N ALA A 22 4.05 -7.63 -7.29
CA ALA A 22 3.59 -8.94 -7.75
C ALA A 22 2.98 -8.92 -9.16
N ILE A 23 2.30 -7.83 -9.55
CA ILE A 23 1.76 -7.66 -10.90
C ILE A 23 2.87 -7.41 -11.92
N ILE A 24 3.84 -6.53 -11.61
CA ILE A 24 4.92 -6.17 -12.54
C ILE A 24 5.97 -7.28 -12.70
N SER A 25 6.15 -8.14 -11.70
CA SER A 25 7.00 -9.34 -11.81
C SER A 25 6.34 -10.49 -12.59
N GLY A 26 5.02 -10.41 -12.82
CA GLY A 26 4.27 -11.39 -13.61
C GLY A 26 4.51 -11.33 -15.12
N ASN A 27 3.93 -12.30 -15.85
CA ASN A 27 4.08 -12.44 -17.30
C ASN A 27 3.63 -11.15 -18.04
N ARG A 28 4.53 -10.58 -18.86
CA ARG A 28 4.37 -9.31 -19.57
C ARG A 28 3.11 -9.24 -20.44
N VAL A 29 2.69 -10.35 -21.05
CA VAL A 29 1.50 -10.41 -21.93
C VAL A 29 0.19 -10.27 -21.15
N LYS A 30 0.18 -10.68 -19.87
CA LYS A 30 -1.00 -10.64 -18.99
C LYS A 30 -1.02 -9.40 -18.08
N LYS A 31 -0.10 -8.46 -18.28
CA LYS A 31 -0.01 -7.25 -17.44
C LYS A 31 -1.18 -6.29 -17.71
N PRO A 32 -1.69 -5.61 -16.67
CA PRO A 32 -2.76 -4.63 -16.82
C PRO A 32 -2.32 -3.43 -17.69
N ARG A 33 -3.27 -2.78 -18.39
CA ARG A 33 -2.95 -1.60 -19.21
C ARG A 33 -2.33 -0.45 -18.42
N TYR A 34 -2.63 -0.31 -17.13
CA TYR A 34 -2.08 0.77 -16.29
C TYR A 34 -0.55 0.67 -16.14
N THR A 35 0.04 -0.53 -16.18
CA THR A 35 1.50 -0.70 -16.08
C THR A 35 2.24 -0.30 -17.35
N ARG A 36 1.52 0.05 -18.42
CA ARG A 36 2.11 0.54 -19.69
C ARG A 36 2.25 2.06 -19.71
N LYS A 37 1.58 2.78 -18.81
CA LYS A 37 1.69 4.24 -18.68
C LYS A 37 2.57 4.54 -17.47
N PRO A 38 3.73 5.22 -17.63
CA PRO A 38 4.66 5.46 -16.52
C PRO A 38 4.01 6.23 -15.37
N SER A 39 3.14 7.21 -15.67
CA SER A 39 2.40 7.98 -14.65
C SER A 39 1.50 7.11 -13.77
N LEU A 40 0.76 6.17 -14.37
CA LEU A 40 -0.12 5.26 -13.62
C LEU A 40 0.64 4.14 -12.93
N MET A 41 1.81 3.77 -13.45
CA MET A 41 2.69 2.79 -12.82
C MET A 41 3.40 3.37 -11.60
N LEU A 42 3.68 4.67 -11.57
CA LEU A 42 4.31 5.35 -10.43
C LEU A 42 3.36 5.50 -9.24
N LEU A 43 2.04 5.56 -9.50
CA LEU A 43 1.03 5.84 -8.47
C LEU A 43 1.10 4.88 -7.27
N PRO A 44 1.13 3.54 -7.45
CA PRO A 44 1.22 2.61 -6.33
C PRO A 44 2.55 2.71 -5.56
N TRP A 45 3.62 3.13 -6.22
CA TRP A 45 4.91 3.39 -5.58
C TRP A 45 4.85 4.60 -4.66
N LEU A 46 4.37 5.73 -5.18
CA LEU A 46 4.18 6.95 -4.38
C LEU A 46 3.22 6.69 -3.22
N CYS A 47 2.09 6.03 -3.48
CA CYS A 47 1.10 5.75 -2.46
C CYS A 47 1.57 4.76 -1.40
N GLY A 48 2.33 3.73 -1.77
CA GLY A 48 2.82 2.74 -0.81
C GLY A 48 4.11 3.12 -0.08
N LEU A 49 4.88 4.09 -0.58
CA LEU A 49 6.11 4.57 0.07
C LEU A 49 5.90 5.85 0.87
N ILE A 50 5.12 6.81 0.37
CA ILE A 50 5.07 8.16 0.95
C ILE A 50 3.90 8.29 1.94
N LEU A 51 2.69 7.89 1.54
CA LEU A 51 1.51 8.08 2.40
C LEU A 51 1.57 7.33 3.75
N PRO A 52 2.12 6.11 3.87
CA PRO A 52 2.26 5.46 5.17
C PRO A 52 3.10 6.28 6.16
N ILE A 53 4.09 7.02 5.68
CA ILE A 53 4.95 7.89 6.53
C ILE A 53 4.09 8.94 7.23
N PHE A 54 3.08 9.49 6.54
CA PHE A 54 2.16 10.45 7.12
C PHE A 54 1.33 9.84 8.28
N ALA A 55 0.89 8.59 8.12
CA ALA A 55 0.27 7.88 9.24
C ALA A 55 1.28 7.65 10.38
N TRP A 56 2.52 7.27 10.08
CA TRP A 56 3.54 7.03 11.10
C TRP A 56 3.92 8.29 11.89
N THR A 57 3.90 9.47 11.25
CA THR A 57 4.15 10.75 11.95
C THR A 57 3.06 11.12 12.94
N GLN A 58 1.83 10.67 12.72
CA GLN A 58 0.73 10.89 13.66
C GLN A 58 0.72 9.84 14.78
N LEU A 59 1.29 8.65 14.53
CA LEU A 59 1.35 7.56 15.49
C LEU A 59 2.57 7.63 16.41
N THR A 60 3.63 8.35 16.02
CA THR A 60 4.92 8.32 16.70
C THR A 60 5.58 9.71 16.71
N ASN A 61 6.41 9.97 17.72
CA ASN A 61 7.21 11.19 17.82
C ASN A 61 8.59 11.05 17.12
N ILE A 62 8.73 10.10 16.20
CA ILE A 62 10.00 9.83 15.53
C ILE A 62 10.24 10.88 14.43
N PRO A 63 11.46 11.41 14.28
CA PRO A 63 11.78 12.35 13.21
C PRO A 63 11.49 11.76 11.83
N TRP A 64 11.04 12.61 10.91
CA TRP A 64 10.58 12.19 9.58
C TRP A 64 11.61 11.39 8.78
N GLY A 65 12.89 11.77 8.86
CA GLY A 65 13.98 11.05 8.18
C GLY A 65 14.16 9.60 8.67
N TRP A 66 14.01 9.37 9.97
CA TRP A 66 14.06 8.01 10.55
C TRP A 66 12.82 7.19 10.19
N LEU A 67 11.65 7.82 10.18
CA LEU A 67 10.42 7.17 9.71
C LEU A 67 10.51 6.76 8.24
N LEU A 68 11.18 7.55 7.40
CA LEU A 68 11.36 7.23 6.00
C LEU A 68 12.24 5.98 5.82
N LEU A 69 13.33 5.87 6.57
CA LEU A 69 14.19 4.68 6.59
C LEU A 69 13.44 3.43 7.10
N LEU A 70 12.75 3.56 8.24
CA LEU A 70 11.96 2.46 8.81
C LEU A 70 10.85 2.02 7.87
N ASN A 71 10.16 2.97 7.23
CA ASN A 71 9.12 2.66 6.26
C ASN A 71 9.71 1.97 5.02
N PHE A 72 10.92 2.32 4.59
CA PHE A 72 11.58 1.64 3.49
C PHE A 72 11.85 0.16 3.81
N VAL A 73 12.37 -0.12 5.01
CA VAL A 73 12.57 -1.49 5.51
C VAL A 73 11.24 -2.23 5.61
N LEU A 74 10.22 -1.60 6.19
CA LEU A 74 8.89 -2.18 6.37
C LEU A 74 8.22 -2.47 5.02
N VAL A 75 8.39 -1.61 4.03
CA VAL A 75 7.89 -1.83 2.68
C VAL A 75 8.66 -2.95 1.98
N PHE A 76 9.99 -2.97 2.09
CA PHE A 76 10.81 -3.97 1.43
C PHE A 76 10.47 -5.39 1.90
N PHE A 77 10.36 -5.61 3.20
CA PHE A 77 10.06 -6.93 3.77
C PHE A 77 8.55 -7.18 3.94
N GLY A 78 7.79 -6.17 4.37
CA GLY A 78 6.37 -6.32 4.71
C GLY A 78 5.43 -6.30 3.51
N SER A 79 5.74 -5.55 2.45
CA SER A 79 4.87 -5.49 1.26
C SER A 79 4.64 -6.85 0.57
N PRO A 80 5.65 -7.72 0.33
CA PRO A 80 5.40 -9.03 -0.26
C PRO A 80 4.57 -9.94 0.65
N ILE A 81 4.80 -9.89 1.97
CA ILE A 81 4.06 -10.67 2.97
C ILE A 81 2.59 -10.25 3.00
N LEU A 82 2.33 -8.94 3.09
CA LEU A 82 0.98 -8.37 3.10
C LEU A 82 0.22 -8.69 1.80
N ALA A 83 0.90 -8.55 0.66
CA ALA A 83 0.31 -8.90 -0.63
C ALA A 83 -0.05 -10.38 -0.69
N TYR A 84 0.85 -11.28 -0.25
CA TYR A 84 0.57 -12.71 -0.19
C TYR A 84 -0.65 -13.00 0.69
N LEU A 85 -0.74 -12.43 1.89
CA LEU A 85 -1.88 -12.57 2.79
C LEU A 85 -3.20 -12.15 2.14
N ILE A 86 -3.25 -10.97 1.52
CA ILE A 86 -4.46 -10.45 0.85
C ILE A 86 -4.84 -11.29 -0.38
N ILE A 87 -3.84 -11.85 -1.06
CA ILE A 87 -4.06 -12.75 -2.18
C ILE A 87 -4.67 -14.07 -1.69
N LEU A 88 -4.08 -14.65 -0.63
CA LEU A 88 -4.46 -15.92 0.00
C LEU A 88 -5.87 -15.86 0.60
N ILE A 89 -6.15 -14.88 1.46
CA ILE A 89 -7.46 -14.69 2.11
C ILE A 89 -8.56 -14.55 1.05
N GLY A 90 -8.28 -13.82 -0.03
CA GLY A 90 -9.27 -13.60 -1.07
C GLY A 90 -9.51 -14.79 -2.01
N ARG A 91 -8.84 -15.95 -1.84
CA ARG A 91 -8.97 -17.20 -2.64
C ARG A 91 -9.19 -16.99 -4.16
N ARG A 92 -8.57 -15.96 -4.75
CA ARG A 92 -8.93 -15.48 -6.10
C ARG A 92 -7.79 -15.65 -7.09
N LYS A 93 -8.12 -16.25 -8.24
CA LYS A 93 -7.23 -16.38 -9.42
C LYS A 93 -6.62 -15.01 -9.80
N ARG A 94 -5.38 -15.02 -10.31
CA ARG A 94 -4.59 -13.84 -10.77
C ARG A 94 -5.39 -12.82 -11.61
N LYS A 95 -6.45 -13.25 -12.31
CA LYS A 95 -7.34 -12.44 -13.15
C LYS A 95 -8.01 -11.26 -12.41
N LYS A 96 -8.05 -11.26 -11.07
CA LYS A 96 -8.64 -10.16 -10.25
C LYS A 96 -7.60 -9.30 -9.50
N MET A 97 -6.29 -9.46 -9.76
CA MET A 97 -5.23 -8.72 -9.05
C MET A 97 -5.31 -7.20 -9.24
N SER A 98 -5.62 -6.71 -10.45
CA SER A 98 -5.75 -5.26 -10.68
C SER A 98 -6.89 -4.63 -9.89
N ARG A 99 -8.02 -5.35 -9.76
CA ARG A 99 -9.14 -4.87 -8.93
C ARG A 99 -8.76 -4.85 -7.45
N LYS A 100 -8.05 -5.88 -6.97
CA LYS A 100 -7.53 -5.91 -5.59
C LYS A 100 -6.62 -4.71 -5.32
N LEU A 101 -5.67 -4.42 -6.22
CA LEU A 101 -4.80 -3.26 -6.11
C LEU A 101 -5.59 -1.95 -5.93
N VAL A 102 -6.58 -1.71 -6.78
CA VAL A 102 -7.41 -0.49 -6.69
C VAL A 102 -8.22 -0.45 -5.41
N THR A 103 -8.84 -1.57 -4.99
CA THR A 103 -9.63 -1.61 -3.76
C THR A 103 -8.77 -1.43 -2.52
N THR A 104 -7.57 -2.03 -2.48
CA THR A 104 -6.65 -1.91 -1.36
C THR A 104 -6.10 -0.49 -1.27
N LEU A 105 -5.79 0.15 -2.42
CA LEU A 105 -5.39 1.54 -2.48
C LEU A 105 -6.49 2.47 -1.96
N ALA A 106 -7.72 2.30 -2.47
CA ALA A 106 -8.86 3.13 -2.09
C ALA A 106 -9.19 2.99 -0.60
N LEU A 107 -9.24 1.77 -0.08
CA LEU A 107 -9.46 1.52 1.36
C LEU A 107 -8.33 2.10 2.22
N GLY A 108 -7.07 1.98 1.78
CA GLY A 108 -5.93 2.55 2.48
C GLY A 108 -6.03 4.07 2.60
N ILE A 109 -6.38 4.75 1.50
CA ILE A 109 -6.60 6.21 1.50
C ILE A 109 -7.78 6.58 2.41
N VAL A 110 -8.91 5.89 2.29
CA VAL A 110 -10.10 6.18 3.10
C VAL A 110 -9.81 6.02 4.60
N PHE A 111 -9.15 4.94 5.02
CA PHE A 111 -8.79 4.76 6.42
C PHE A 111 -7.74 5.76 6.91
N LEU A 112 -6.79 6.15 6.07
CA LEU A 112 -5.81 7.17 6.42
C LEU A 112 -6.46 8.55 6.60
N VAL A 113 -7.38 8.94 5.70
CA VAL A 113 -8.11 10.21 5.79
C VAL A 113 -9.02 10.24 7.01
N ILE A 114 -9.86 9.22 7.20
CA ILE A 114 -10.75 9.13 8.37
C ILE A 114 -9.93 9.08 9.66
N GLY A 115 -8.86 8.29 9.68
CA GLY A 115 -7.94 8.21 10.82
C GLY A 115 -7.31 9.56 11.16
N SER A 116 -6.92 10.34 10.14
CA SER A 116 -6.32 11.67 10.32
C SER A 116 -7.33 12.67 10.86
N ILE A 117 -8.55 12.69 10.31
CA ILE A 117 -9.64 13.60 10.76
C ILE A 117 -10.04 13.31 12.21
N LEU A 118 -10.02 12.04 12.63
CA LEU A 118 -10.34 11.65 14.01
C LEU A 118 -9.16 11.80 14.98
N HIS A 119 -7.95 12.05 14.47
CA HIS A 119 -6.75 12.18 15.29
C HIS A 119 -6.39 13.65 15.57
N GLY A 120 -6.58 14.52 14.58
CA GLY A 120 -6.50 15.98 14.76
C GLY A 120 -7.71 16.52 15.50
#